data_AF-A0A0B6Y3X6-F1
#
_entry.id   AF-A0A0B6Y3X6-F1
#
_cell.length_a   1.000
_cell.length_b   1.000
_cell.length_c   1.000
_cell.angle_alpha   90.00
_cell.angle_beta   90.00
_cell.angle_gamma   90.00
#
_symmetry.space_group_name_H-M   'P 1'
#
loop_
_entity.id
_entity.type
_entity.pdbx_description
1 polymer ?
#
loop_
_entity_poly.entity_id
_entity_poly.type
_entity_poly.pdbx_seq_one_letter_code
_entity_poly.pdbx_strand_id
1 'polypeptide(L)' 'GTLPDFMQHFSIPIVQGGYSNATQIQVETAYRCACVLRDTINPYLIRRMKADVKQNVNLPNKNEQVLFCR' A
#
# COMPACT_ATOMS: atom_id res chain seq x y z
N GLY A 1 -8.13 -17.91 -2.48
CA GLY A 1 -9.00 -17.82 -1.30
C GLY A 1 -10.35 -17.25 -1.70
N THR A 2 -11.31 -17.26 -0.79
CA THR A 2 -12.63 -16.65 -1.00
C THR A 2 -12.67 -15.22 -0.44
N LEU A 3 -13.66 -14.43 -0.85
CA LEU A 3 -13.83 -13.05 -0.36
C LEU A 3 -14.05 -13.00 1.17
N PRO A 4 -14.91 -13.84 1.79
CA PRO A 4 -15.07 -13.85 3.24
C PRO A 4 -13.75 -14.07 3.99
N ASP A 5 -12.92 -15.01 3.53
CA ASP A 5 -11.62 -15.29 4.16
C ASP A 5 -10.69 -14.08 4.07
N PHE A 6 -10.64 -13.42 2.91
CA PHE A 6 -9.83 -12.22 2.73
C PHE A 6 -10.28 -11.09 3.67
N MET A 7 -11.59 -10.89 3.78
CA MET A 7 -12.15 -9.86 4.64
C MET A 7 -11.76 -10.09 6.10
N GLN A 8 -11.92 -11.32 6.58
CA GLN A 8 -11.61 -11.68 7.96
C GLN A 8 -10.11 -11.59 8.29
N HIS A 9 -9.24 -12.11 7.42
CA HIS A 9 -7.81 -12.25 7.73
C HIS A 9 -6.98 -11.01 7.36
N PHE A 10 -7.44 -10.19 6.41
CA PHE A 10 -6.69 -9.03 5.92
C PHE A 10 -7.48 -7.74 6.01
N SER A 11 -8.65 -7.64 5.37
CA SER A 11 -9.33 -6.35 5.22
C SER A 11 -9.72 -5.72 6.56
N ILE A 12 -10.38 -6.49 7.43
CA ILE A 12 -10.84 -6.00 8.73
C ILE A 12 -9.67 -5.55 9.63
N PRO A 13 -8.63 -6.38 9.88
CA PRO A 13 -7.53 -5.97 10.76
C PRO A 13 -6.74 -4.80 10.19
N ILE A 14 -6.54 -4.71 8.87
CA ILE A 14 -5.84 -3.59 8.24
C ILE A 14 -6.61 -2.28 8.43
N VAL A 15 -7.92 -2.29 8.20
CA VAL A 15 -8.77 -1.10 8.38
C VAL A 15 -8.79 -0.67 9.84
N GLN A 16 -8.90 -1.62 10.78
CA GLN A 16 -8.92 -1.31 12.22
C GLN A 16 -7.65 -0.61 12.69
N GLY A 17 -6.47 -1.03 12.23
CA GLY A 17 -5.21 -0.34 12.55
C GLY A 17 -4.97 0.97 11.76
N GLY A 18 -5.79 1.25 10.74
CA GLY A 18 -5.73 2.50 9.97
C GLY A 18 -6.50 3.66 10.58
N TYR A 19 -7.33 3.42 11.60
CA TYR A 19 -8.08 4.49 12.26
C TYR A 19 -7.20 5.33 13.16
N SER A 20 -7.50 6.63 13.25
CA SER A 20 -6.76 7.59 14.09
C SER A 20 -6.75 7.24 15.59
N ASN A 21 -7.74 6.48 16.06
CA ASN A 21 -7.88 6.03 17.45
C ASN A 21 -7.37 4.60 17.68
N ALA A 22 -6.69 3.99 16.71
CA ALA A 22 -6.14 2.65 16.85
C ALA A 22 -5.08 2.58 17.94
N THR A 23 -5.07 1.49 18.69
CA THR A 23 -4.01 1.18 19.66
C THR A 23 -2.72 0.80 18.95
N GLN A 24 -1.58 0.93 19.63
CA GLN A 24 -0.28 0.55 19.06
C GLN A 24 -0.25 -0.91 18.57
N ILE A 25 -0.88 -1.83 19.30
CA ILE A 25 -0.99 -3.25 18.92
C ILE A 25 -1.80 -3.42 17.63
N GLN A 26 -2.89 -2.66 17.46
CA GLN A 26 -3.72 -2.72 16.25
C GLN A 26 -2.98 -2.17 15.03
N VAL A 27 -2.23 -1.08 15.18
CA VAL A 27 -1.39 -0.52 14.10
C VAL A 27 -0.32 -1.53 13.67
N GLU A 28 0.37 -2.14 14.62
CA GLU A 28 1.39 -3.15 14.32
C GLU A 28 0.78 -4.39 13.66
N THR A 29 -0.36 -4.85 14.16
CA THR A 29 -1.09 -5.99 13.58
C THR A 29 -1.52 -5.68 12.14
N ALA A 30 -2.10 -4.51 11.90
CA ALA A 30 -2.50 -4.06 10.56
C ALA A 30 -1.30 -4.02 9.60
N TYR A 31 -0.16 -3.48 10.04
CA TYR A 31 1.05 -3.45 9.24
C TYR A 31 1.56 -4.85 8.89
N ARG A 32 1.58 -5.78 9.85
CA ARG A 32 1.98 -7.18 9.63
C ARG A 32 1.03 -7.88 8.65
N CYS A 33 -0.28 -7.74 8.83
CA CYS A 33 -1.29 -8.27 7.90
C CYS A 33 -1.08 -7.73 6.47
N ALA A 34 -0.83 -6.43 6.32
CA ALA A 34 -0.58 -5.80 5.03
C ALA A 34 0.72 -6.32 4.37
N CYS A 35 1.78 -6.54 5.14
CA CYS A 35 3.03 -7.11 4.63
C CYS A 35 2.84 -8.55 4.12
N VAL A 36 2.18 -9.40 4.91
CA VAL A 36 1.88 -10.79 4.51
C VAL A 36 1.08 -10.80 3.20
N LEU A 37 0.05 -9.96 3.08
CA LEU A 37 -0.75 -9.87 1.86
C LEU A 37 0.11 -9.43 0.66
N ARG A 38 0.90 -8.36 0.82
CA ARG A 38 1.79 -7.84 -0.23
C ARG A 38 2.75 -8.91 -0.73
N ASP A 39 3.40 -9.61 0.19
CA ASP A 39 4.43 -10.59 -0.16
C ASP A 39 3.81 -11.83 -0.83
N THR A 40 2.59 -12.19 -0.42
CA THR A 40 1.81 -13.28 -1.04
C THR A 40 1.46 -12.97 -2.50
N ILE A 41 1.10 -11.72 -2.83
CA ILE A 41 0.71 -11.34 -4.19
C ILE A 41 1.88 -10.91 -5.07
N ASN A 42 3.03 -10.59 -4.48
CA ASN A 42 4.22 -10.07 -5.16
C ASN A 42 4.67 -10.90 -6.40
N PRO A 43 4.75 -12.24 -6.37
CA PRO A 43 5.19 -13.00 -7.55
C PRO A 43 4.22 -12.91 -8.75
N TYR A 44 3.00 -12.45 -8.54
CA TYR A 44 1.98 -12.30 -9.58
C TYR A 44 1.86 -10.86 -10.10
N LEU A 45 2.55 -9.91 -9.49
CA LEU A 45 2.51 -8.49 -9.85
C LEU A 45 3.78 -8.08 -10.58
N ILE A 46 3.68 -7.88 -11.88
CA ILE A 46 4.74 -7.27 -12.67
C ILE A 46 4.52 -5.76 -12.68
N ARG A 47 5.45 -5.00 -12.08
CA ARG A 47 5.41 -3.54 -12.05
C ARG A 47 6.71 -2.98 -12.60
N ARG A 48 6.61 -2.04 -13.55
CA ARG A 48 7.73 -1.23 -14.06
C ARG A 48 7.57 0.21 -13.60
N MET A 49 8.69 0.82 -13.23
CA MET A 49 8.76 2.21 -12.78
C MET A 49 9.40 3.08 -13.86
N LYS A 50 9.09 4.38 -13.83
CA LYS A 50 9.81 5.39 -14.61
C LYS A 50 11.32 5.39 -14.33
N ALA A 51 11.73 4.97 -13.13
CA ALA A 51 13.13 4.79 -12.77
C ALA A 51 13.84 3.73 -13.64
N ASP A 52 13.14 2.65 -14.01
CA ASP A 52 13.72 1.52 -14.74
C ASP A 52 14.08 1.84 -16.20
N VAL A 53 13.52 2.93 -16.74
CA VAL A 53 13.73 3.38 -18.13
C VAL A 53 14.55 4.66 -18.23
N LYS A 54 14.97 5.23 -17.10
CA LYS A 54 15.61 6.55 -17.02
C LYS A 54 16.93 6.64 -17.80
N GLN A 55 17.63 5.52 -17.99
CA GLN A 55 18.86 5.47 -18.79
C GLN A 55 18.61 5.61 -20.30
N ASN A 56 17.42 5.24 -20.77
CA ASN A 56 17.07 5.22 -22.19
C ASN A 56 16.08 6.34 -22.56
N VAL A 57 15.46 6.98 -21.55
CA VAL A 57 14.42 7.99 -21.72
C VAL A 57 14.63 9.12 -20.72
N ASN A 58 14.85 10.33 -21.23
CA ASN A 58 14.94 11.54 -20.40
C ASN A 58 13.54 12.00 -19.98
N LEU A 59 13.13 11.64 -18.77
CA LEU A 59 11.86 12.06 -18.18
C LEU A 59 12.03 13.36 -17.37
N PRO A 60 11.07 14.31 -17.42
CA PRO A 60 11.12 15.51 -16.61
C PRO A 60 10.98 15.21 -15.11
N ASN A 61 11.41 16.16 -14.28
CA ASN A 61 11.31 16.04 -12.83
C ASN A 61 9.87 16.01 -12.36
N LYS A 62 9.60 15.22 -11.30
CA LYS A 62 8.31 15.20 -10.61
C LYS A 62 8.16 16.50 -9.81
N ASN A 63 7.12 17.28 -10.07
CA ASN A 63 6.76 18.48 -9.31
C ASN A 63 5.30 18.35 -8.85
N GLU A 64 5.05 18.40 -7.54
CA GLU A 64 3.74 18.28 -6.93
C GLU A 64 3.48 19.51 -6.06
N GLN A 65 2.35 20.17 -6.28
CA GLN A 65 1.95 21.37 -5.53
C GLN A 65 0.53 21.17 -5.00
N VAL A 66 0.30 21.54 -3.74
CA VAL A 66 -1.02 21.58 -3.13
C VAL A 66 -1.39 23.05 -2.93
N LEU A 67 -2.38 23.54 -3.68
CA LEU A 67 -2.88 24.91 -3.57
C LEU A 67 -4.08 24.96 -2.64
N PHE A 68 -4.02 25.81 -1.63
CA PHE A 68 -5.16 26.12 -0.77
C PHE A 68 -5.85 27.39 -1.27
N CYS A 69 -6.99 27.24 -1.95
CA CYS A 69 -7.84 28.37 -2.34
C CYS A 69 -8.79 28.73 -1.19
N ARG A 70 -9.11 30.02 -1.06
CA ARG A 70 -10.16 30.51 -0.17
C ARG A 70 -11.52 30.44 -0.86
#